data_AF-A0A6I1KLF8-F1
#
_entry.id   AF-A0A6I1KLF8-F1
#
_cell.length_a   1.000
_cell.length_b   1.000
_cell.length_c   1.000
_cell.angle_alpha   90.00
_cell.angle_beta   90.00
_cell.angle_gamma   90.00
#
_symmetry.space_group_name_H-M   'P 1'
#
loop_
_entity.id
_entity.type
_entity.pdbx_description
1 polymer ?
#
loop_
_entity_poly.entity_id
_entity_poly.type
_entity_poly.pdbx_seq_one_letter_code
_entity_poly.pdbx_strand_id
1 'polypeptide(L)'
;MNVSRAATSEDLLQTARCEDLLYEQIRQVSVLGEFERRIIDSLKGSGANLLEGARGVGKSMLLRMAEIELDTEFTAERKLGVYVNFKTSTLLEGVKADQRDAFQIWVNIKLLEALHEKLLALNLIAKSGSDDPYYRVFGIKSVRETKAQLEDKIHLLQKLAFRKTDQTAIIDQIGKDFLAKAQDTTFLTNVIKEVTELFSIKKVVFFFDEAAHTFIPAQQTIFFEIFTK
;
A
#
# COMPACT_ATOMS: atom_id res chain seq x y z
N MET A 1 19.88 -22.24 39.20
CA MET A 1 18.45 -22.22 38.87
C MET A 1 18.18 -20.98 38.02
N ASN A 2 18.18 -21.12 36.69
CA ASN A 2 17.77 -20.04 35.79
C ASN A 2 16.31 -20.28 35.42
N VAL A 3 15.43 -19.47 35.97
CA VAL A 3 14.03 -19.42 35.55
C VAL A 3 14.00 -18.60 34.26
N SER A 4 13.79 -19.26 33.12
CA SER A 4 13.49 -18.58 31.86
C SER A 4 12.19 -17.79 32.06
N ARG A 5 12.31 -16.47 32.16
CA ARG A 5 11.16 -15.57 32.20
C ARG A 5 10.49 -15.65 30.83
N ALA A 6 9.37 -16.35 30.73
CA ALA A 6 8.54 -16.32 29.53
C ALA A 6 8.12 -14.86 29.31
N ALA A 7 8.47 -14.29 28.15
CA ALA A 7 8.07 -12.94 27.79
C ALA A 7 6.53 -12.84 27.85
N THR A 8 6.00 -11.89 28.61
CA THR A 8 4.57 -11.61 28.64
C THR A 8 4.14 -11.02 27.28
N SER A 9 2.87 -11.17 26.92
CA SER A 9 2.30 -10.59 25.68
C SER A 9 2.54 -9.08 25.56
N GLU A 10 2.61 -8.40 26.70
CA GLU A 10 2.86 -6.96 26.81
C GLU A 10 4.32 -6.59 26.48
N ASP A 11 5.29 -7.42 26.86
CA ASP A 11 6.71 -7.27 26.49
C ASP A 11 6.94 -7.54 24.99
N LEU A 12 6.16 -8.46 24.41
CA LEU A 12 6.19 -8.76 22.97
C LEU A 12 5.57 -7.61 22.14
N LEU A 13 4.56 -6.93 22.68
CA LEU A 13 3.93 -5.75 22.07
C LEU A 13 4.89 -4.55 21.98
N GLN A 14 5.75 -4.34 22.98
CA GLN A 14 6.74 -3.25 22.98
C GLN A 14 7.89 -3.47 22.00
N THR A 15 8.15 -4.71 21.60
CA THR A 15 9.24 -5.09 20.68
C THR A 15 8.78 -5.31 19.24
N ALA A 16 7.47 -5.38 19.00
CA ALA A 16 6.88 -5.53 17.68
C ALA A 16 7.06 -4.25 16.84
N ARG A 17 7.30 -4.42 15.53
CA ARG A 17 7.26 -3.26 14.61
C ARG A 17 5.81 -2.84 14.41
N CYS A 18 5.61 -1.57 14.04
CA CYS A 18 4.27 -1.04 13.84
C CYS A 18 3.48 -1.79 12.75
N GLU A 19 4.17 -2.32 11.72
CA GLU A 19 3.55 -3.18 10.70
C GLU A 19 3.02 -4.53 11.24
N ASP A 20 3.56 -5.02 12.36
CA ASP A 20 3.20 -6.30 12.98
C ASP A 20 2.05 -6.15 14.00
N LEU A 21 1.64 -4.90 14.29
CA LEU A 21 0.59 -4.60 15.27
C LEU A 21 -0.81 -4.65 14.64
N LEU A 22 -1.75 -5.25 15.37
CA LEU A 22 -3.17 -5.22 15.02
C LEU A 22 -3.77 -3.83 15.24
N TYR A 23 -4.84 -3.51 14.50
CA TYR A 23 -5.58 -2.24 14.60
C TYR A 23 -5.95 -1.88 16.05
N GLU A 24 -6.41 -2.86 16.82
CA GLU A 24 -6.82 -2.67 18.22
C GLU A 24 -5.62 -2.41 19.14
N GLN A 25 -4.50 -3.09 18.89
CA GLN A 25 -3.27 -2.93 19.65
C GLN A 25 -2.67 -1.54 19.42
N ILE A 26 -2.70 -1.05 18.17
CA ILE A 26 -2.24 0.29 17.81
C ILE A 26 -2.99 1.36 18.62
N ARG A 27 -4.33 1.24 18.74
CA ARG A 27 -5.13 2.18 19.54
C ARG A 27 -4.79 2.14 21.03
N GLN A 28 -4.52 0.97 21.58
CA GLN A 28 -4.27 0.79 23.01
C GLN A 28 -2.89 1.32 23.43
N VAL A 29 -1.88 1.17 22.57
CA VAL A 29 -0.51 1.57 22.89
C VAL A 29 -0.16 3.00 22.43
N SER A 30 -1.05 3.65 21.66
CA SER A 30 -0.85 5.03 21.22
C SER A 30 -1.22 6.02 22.31
N VAL A 31 -0.22 6.74 22.85
CA VAL A 31 -0.43 7.94 23.65
C VAL A 31 -0.12 9.15 22.77
N LEU A 32 -1.15 9.90 22.39
CA LEU A 32 -1.03 11.05 21.49
C LEU A 32 -1.02 12.36 22.29
N GLY A 33 0.04 13.16 22.12
CA GLY A 33 0.08 14.54 22.59
C GLY A 33 -0.50 15.52 21.56
N GLU A 34 -0.50 16.81 21.89
CA GLU A 34 -0.96 17.86 20.98
C GLU A 34 -0.13 17.94 19.70
N PHE A 35 1.16 17.59 19.77
CA PHE A 35 2.04 17.59 18.61
C PHE A 35 1.69 16.48 17.62
N GLU A 36 1.57 15.24 18.10
CA GLU A 36 1.19 14.09 17.27
C GLU A 36 -0.20 14.28 16.67
N ARG A 37 -1.14 14.86 17.43
CA ARG A 37 -2.49 15.20 16.95
C ARG A 37 -2.44 16.12 15.73
N ARG A 38 -1.66 17.20 15.80
CA ARG A 38 -1.48 18.12 14.66
C ARG A 38 -0.89 17.43 13.44
N ILE A 39 0.04 16.50 13.64
CA ILE A 39 0.61 15.71 12.54
C ILE A 39 -0.46 14.84 11.91
N ILE A 40 -1.23 14.10 12.70
CA ILE A 40 -2.32 13.23 12.21
C ILE A 40 -3.35 14.05 11.42
N ASP A 41 -3.77 15.19 11.95
CA ASP A 41 -4.75 16.05 11.28
C ASP A 41 -4.19 16.62 9.96
N SER A 42 -2.90 16.95 9.92
CA SER A 42 -2.21 17.34 8.67
C SER A 42 -2.15 16.18 7.66
N LEU A 43 -1.83 14.97 8.11
CA LEU A 43 -1.76 13.76 7.29
C LEU A 43 -3.11 13.40 6.66
N LYS A 44 -4.23 13.61 7.36
CA LYS A 44 -5.61 13.45 6.82
C LYS A 44 -6.01 14.61 5.88
N GLY A 45 -5.32 15.73 6.00
CA GLY A 45 -5.48 16.95 5.22
C GLY A 45 -5.17 16.79 3.74
N SER A 46 -5.32 17.87 2.98
CA SER A 46 -5.10 17.89 1.53
C SER A 46 -3.65 18.23 1.21
N GLY A 47 -3.11 17.61 0.16
CA GLY A 47 -1.74 17.84 -0.31
C GLY A 47 -0.81 16.65 -0.05
N ALA A 48 0.42 16.77 -0.54
CA ALA A 48 1.49 15.83 -0.28
C ALA A 48 2.23 16.25 0.99
N ASN A 49 2.23 15.38 2.00
CA ASN A 49 2.91 15.61 3.26
C ASN A 49 4.12 14.68 3.38
N LEU A 50 5.29 15.24 3.73
CA LEU A 50 6.49 14.47 4.05
C LEU A 50 6.69 14.47 5.57
N LEU A 51 6.67 13.28 6.17
CA LEU A 51 6.89 13.12 7.60
C LEU A 51 8.37 12.82 7.88
N GLU A 52 9.09 13.82 8.41
CA GLU A 52 10.50 13.72 8.74
C GLU A 52 10.72 13.49 10.24
N GLY A 53 11.75 12.71 10.59
CA GLY A 53 12.11 12.46 11.98
C GLY A 53 13.10 11.31 12.12
N ALA A 54 13.77 11.23 13.27
CA ALA A 54 14.76 10.18 13.54
C ALA A 54 14.15 8.76 13.42
N ARG A 55 15.02 7.75 13.27
CA ARG A 55 14.58 6.35 13.23
C ARG A 55 13.98 5.97 14.60
N GLY A 56 12.82 5.31 14.60
CA GLY A 56 12.16 4.84 15.82
C GLY A 56 11.24 5.84 16.53
N VAL A 57 11.07 7.05 16.02
CA VAL A 57 10.18 8.08 16.64
C VAL A 57 8.68 7.84 16.46
N GLY A 58 8.28 6.70 15.90
CA GLY A 58 6.86 6.37 15.70
C GLY A 58 6.21 6.93 14.42
N LYS A 59 6.98 7.27 13.37
CA LYS A 59 6.42 7.76 12.09
C LYS A 59 5.34 6.84 11.50
N SER A 60 5.64 5.54 11.39
CA SER A 60 4.69 4.53 10.93
C SER A 60 3.44 4.48 11.82
N MET A 61 3.60 4.71 13.13
CA MET A 61 2.48 4.77 14.07
C MET A 61 1.56 5.94 13.78
N LEU A 62 2.11 7.13 13.48
CA LEU A 62 1.32 8.30 13.10
C LEU A 62 0.54 8.07 11.79
N LEU A 63 1.17 7.43 10.79
CA LEU A 63 0.50 7.05 9.55
C LEU A 63 -0.67 6.07 9.80
N ARG A 64 -0.44 5.05 10.64
CA ARG A 64 -1.46 4.05 10.98
C ARG A 64 -2.58 4.64 11.83
N MET A 65 -2.28 5.56 12.74
CA MET A 65 -3.30 6.27 13.52
C MET A 65 -4.17 7.15 12.62
N ALA A 66 -3.58 7.87 11.66
CA ALA A 66 -4.33 8.64 10.67
C ALA A 66 -5.26 7.74 9.82
N GLU A 67 -4.78 6.57 9.40
CA GLU A 67 -5.57 5.56 8.70
C GLU A 67 -6.76 5.09 9.56
N ILE A 68 -6.51 4.71 10.81
CA ILE A 68 -7.52 4.21 11.75
C ILE A 68 -8.63 5.24 12.01
N GLU A 69 -8.28 6.52 12.10
CA GLU A 69 -9.25 7.60 12.28
C GLU A 69 -10.12 7.80 11.04
N LEU A 70 -9.51 7.80 9.85
CA LEU A 70 -10.27 7.89 8.59
C LEU A 70 -11.26 6.74 8.42
N ASP A 71 -10.87 5.52 8.81
CA ASP A 71 -11.76 4.36 8.76
C ASP A 71 -12.97 4.50 9.70
N THR A 72 -12.73 5.03 10.89
CA THR A 72 -13.79 5.23 11.89
C THR A 72 -14.78 6.28 11.42
N GLU A 73 -14.27 7.34 10.80
CA GLU A 73 -15.05 8.46 10.27
C GLU A 73 -15.63 8.17 8.88
N PHE A 74 -15.27 7.06 8.23
CA PHE A 74 -15.59 6.76 6.84
C PHE A 74 -17.09 6.84 6.53
N THR A 75 -17.93 6.34 7.44
CA THR A 75 -19.40 6.33 7.25
C THR A 75 -19.98 7.74 7.09
N ALA A 76 -19.43 8.72 7.80
CA ALA A 76 -19.89 10.11 7.79
C ALA A 76 -19.14 10.96 6.75
N GLU A 77 -17.80 10.88 6.74
CA GLU A 77 -16.94 11.75 5.96
C GLU A 77 -16.66 11.23 4.55
N ARG A 78 -16.80 9.91 4.32
CA ARG A 78 -16.47 9.23 3.05
C ARG A 78 -15.03 9.48 2.59
N LYS A 79 -14.10 9.57 3.54
CA LYS A 79 -12.66 9.71 3.30
C LYS A 79 -11.97 8.39 3.62
N LEU A 80 -11.26 7.82 2.65
CA LEU A 80 -10.59 6.52 2.77
C LEU A 80 -9.10 6.73 3.03
N GLY A 81 -8.56 6.15 4.10
CA GLY A 81 -7.11 6.05 4.31
C GLY A 81 -6.57 4.72 3.79
N VAL A 82 -5.53 4.73 2.96
CA VAL A 82 -4.91 3.53 2.40
C VAL A 82 -3.43 3.51 2.78
N TYR A 83 -3.05 2.62 3.69
CA TYR A 83 -1.65 2.43 4.06
C TYR A 83 -0.92 1.52 3.07
N VAL A 84 0.27 1.95 2.63
CA VAL A 84 1.08 1.23 1.65
C VAL A 84 2.51 1.15 2.16
N ASN A 85 3.05 -0.06 2.22
CA ASN A 85 4.40 -0.32 2.71
C ASN A 85 5.33 -0.73 1.58
N PHE A 86 6.50 -0.09 1.50
CA PHE A 86 7.47 -0.33 0.42
C PHE A 86 8.76 -1.07 0.85
N LYS A 87 8.80 -1.77 1.98
CA LYS A 87 10.02 -2.47 2.47
C LYS A 87 10.73 -3.38 1.46
N THR A 88 10.02 -3.94 0.49
CA THR A 88 10.60 -4.83 -0.54
C THR A 88 11.08 -4.09 -1.79
N SER A 89 11.13 -2.75 -1.80
CA SER A 89 11.46 -1.97 -3.00
C SER A 89 12.92 -2.04 -3.42
N THR A 90 13.84 -2.28 -2.48
CA THR A 90 15.28 -2.45 -2.75
C THR A 90 15.55 -3.56 -3.75
N LEU A 91 14.64 -4.53 -3.85
CA LEU A 91 14.76 -5.67 -4.76
C LEU A 91 14.65 -5.24 -6.23
N LEU A 92 14.01 -4.11 -6.54
CA LEU A 92 13.69 -3.73 -7.92
C LEU A 92 14.69 -2.74 -8.53
N GLU A 93 15.85 -2.55 -7.90
CA GLU A 93 16.88 -1.66 -8.41
C GLU A 93 17.44 -2.14 -9.76
N GLY A 94 17.28 -1.30 -10.80
CA GLY A 94 17.82 -1.56 -12.14
C GLY A 94 17.11 -2.68 -12.92
N VAL A 95 15.97 -3.17 -12.42
CA VAL A 95 15.21 -4.25 -13.07
C VAL A 95 14.30 -3.65 -14.14
N LYS A 96 14.42 -4.18 -15.36
CA LYS A 96 13.48 -3.87 -16.44
C LYS A 96 12.53 -5.04 -16.64
N ALA A 97 11.24 -4.76 -16.70
CA ALA A 97 10.24 -5.70 -17.18
C ALA A 97 9.99 -5.36 -18.65
N ASP A 98 10.60 -6.14 -19.55
CA ASP A 98 10.68 -5.83 -20.98
C ASP A 98 11.46 -4.53 -21.25
N GLN A 99 10.86 -3.50 -21.88
CA GLN A 99 11.47 -2.18 -22.07
C GLN A 99 11.11 -1.17 -20.96
N ARG A 100 10.36 -1.61 -19.95
CA ARG A 100 9.66 -0.76 -18.98
C ARG A 100 10.32 -0.84 -17.62
N ASP A 101 10.19 0.22 -16.84
CA ASP A 101 10.73 0.26 -15.50
C ASP A 101 9.88 -0.63 -14.56
N ALA A 102 10.49 -1.71 -14.05
CA ALA A 102 9.76 -2.66 -13.21
C ALA A 102 9.36 -2.04 -11.86
N PHE A 103 10.09 -1.01 -11.40
CA PHE A 103 9.78 -0.30 -10.17
C PHE A 103 8.47 0.49 -10.31
N GLN A 104 8.28 1.24 -11.40
CA GLN A 104 7.03 1.98 -11.63
C GLN A 104 5.82 1.04 -11.66
N ILE A 105 5.94 -0.06 -12.40
CA ILE A 105 4.89 -1.08 -12.50
C ILE A 105 4.57 -1.65 -11.12
N TRP A 106 5.59 -1.98 -10.34
CA TRP A 106 5.43 -2.51 -9.00
C TRP A 106 4.77 -1.52 -8.04
N VAL A 107 5.16 -0.24 -8.06
CA VAL A 107 4.51 0.81 -7.25
C VAL A 107 3.02 0.89 -7.59
N ASN A 108 2.67 0.97 -8.88
CA ASN A 108 1.28 1.06 -9.30
C ASN A 108 0.45 -0.16 -8.85
N ILE A 109 1.00 -1.38 -8.97
CA ILE A 109 0.30 -2.59 -8.53
C ILE A 109 0.17 -2.63 -7.01
N LYS A 110 1.19 -2.20 -6.26
CA LYS A 110 1.13 -2.08 -4.79
C LYS A 110 0.05 -1.11 -4.33
N LEU A 111 -0.16 -0.01 -5.04
CA LEU A 111 -1.27 0.91 -4.77
C LEU A 111 -2.62 0.25 -4.99
N LEU A 112 -2.78 -0.48 -6.10
CA LEU A 112 -4.02 -1.19 -6.42
C LEU A 112 -4.31 -2.32 -5.43
N GLU A 113 -3.28 -3.08 -5.04
CA GLU A 113 -3.37 -4.14 -4.02
C GLU A 113 -3.81 -3.53 -2.68
N ALA A 114 -3.12 -2.50 -2.19
CA ALA A 114 -3.45 -1.87 -0.93
C ALA A 114 -4.87 -1.25 -0.93
N LEU A 115 -5.28 -0.64 -2.05
CA LEU A 115 -6.64 -0.14 -2.20
C LEU A 115 -7.65 -1.29 -2.16
N HIS A 116 -7.43 -2.37 -2.90
CA HIS A 116 -8.30 -3.54 -2.93
C HIS A 116 -8.47 -4.18 -1.55
N GLU A 117 -7.36 -4.36 -0.83
CA GLU A 117 -7.38 -4.85 0.55
C GLU A 117 -8.17 -3.93 1.48
N LYS A 118 -8.04 -2.61 1.28
CA LYS A 118 -8.79 -1.64 2.06
C LYS A 118 -10.30 -1.72 1.80
N LEU A 119 -10.69 -1.83 0.54
CA LEU A 119 -12.10 -2.00 0.16
C LEU A 119 -12.69 -3.30 0.73
N LEU A 120 -11.88 -4.37 0.78
CA LEU A 120 -12.24 -5.63 1.45
C LEU A 120 -12.43 -5.45 2.96
N ALA A 121 -11.46 -4.81 3.62
CA ALA A 121 -11.49 -4.60 5.07
C ALA A 121 -12.73 -3.80 5.52
N LEU A 122 -13.15 -2.80 4.73
CA LEU A 122 -14.37 -2.03 4.96
C LEU A 122 -15.66 -2.71 4.44
N ASN A 123 -15.56 -3.95 3.94
CA ASN A 123 -16.67 -4.71 3.38
C ASN A 123 -17.42 -4.00 2.24
N LEU A 124 -16.71 -3.22 1.42
CA LEU A 124 -17.29 -2.51 0.27
C LEU A 124 -17.51 -3.42 -0.93
N ILE A 125 -16.54 -4.29 -1.22
CA ILE A 125 -16.57 -5.18 -2.40
C ILE A 125 -17.04 -6.62 -2.11
N ALA A 126 -17.23 -6.99 -0.83
CA ALA A 126 -17.61 -8.36 -0.43
C ALA A 126 -19.12 -8.61 -0.25
N LYS A 127 -19.95 -7.55 -0.19
CA LYS A 127 -21.40 -7.68 0.11
C LYS A 127 -22.24 -8.15 -1.06
N SER A 128 -21.81 -7.88 -2.29
CA SER A 128 -22.47 -8.30 -3.52
C SER A 128 -21.35 -8.64 -4.50
N GLY A 129 -21.14 -9.93 -4.81
CA GLY A 129 -20.06 -10.38 -5.72
C GLY A 129 -20.15 -9.85 -7.16
N SER A 130 -21.02 -8.87 -7.44
CA SER A 130 -21.19 -8.17 -8.71
C SER A 130 -20.37 -6.89 -8.84
N ASP A 131 -19.92 -6.29 -7.73
CA ASP A 131 -19.40 -4.92 -7.71
C ASP A 131 -17.88 -4.91 -7.47
N ASP A 132 -17.15 -5.79 -8.16
CA ASP A 132 -15.70 -5.70 -8.23
C ASP A 132 -15.33 -4.62 -9.27
N PRO A 133 -14.82 -3.43 -8.86
CA PRO A 133 -14.38 -2.41 -9.81
C PRO A 133 -13.24 -2.92 -10.69
N TYR A 134 -12.48 -3.90 -10.21
CA TYR A 134 -11.41 -4.54 -10.94
C TYR A 134 -11.90 -5.56 -11.97
N TYR A 135 -13.18 -5.97 -11.96
CA TYR A 135 -13.74 -6.89 -12.96
C TYR A 135 -13.69 -6.30 -14.37
N ARG A 136 -14.05 -5.02 -14.54
CA ARG A 136 -14.00 -4.34 -15.84
C ARG A 136 -12.58 -4.13 -16.35
N VAL A 137 -11.64 -4.06 -15.41
CA VAL A 137 -10.26 -3.62 -15.61
C VAL A 137 -9.33 -4.81 -15.89
N PHE A 138 -9.47 -5.89 -15.12
CA PHE A 138 -8.68 -7.11 -15.23
C PHE A 138 -9.47 -8.31 -15.78
N GLY A 139 -10.79 -8.20 -15.96
CA GLY A 139 -11.63 -9.28 -16.47
C GLY A 139 -11.93 -10.39 -15.43
N ILE A 140 -11.63 -10.15 -14.16
CA ILE A 140 -11.66 -11.18 -13.10
C ILE A 140 -13.00 -11.15 -12.36
N LYS A 141 -13.73 -12.27 -12.38
CA LYS A 141 -15.11 -12.36 -11.88
C LYS A 141 -15.24 -12.43 -10.36
N SER A 142 -14.13 -12.55 -9.64
CA SER A 142 -14.12 -12.79 -8.20
C SER A 142 -13.11 -11.90 -7.49
N VAL A 143 -13.57 -11.20 -6.47
CA VAL A 143 -12.77 -10.34 -5.58
C VAL A 143 -11.57 -11.08 -4.97
N ARG A 144 -11.74 -12.38 -4.68
CA ARG A 144 -10.65 -13.23 -4.14
C ARG A 144 -9.62 -13.56 -5.22
N GLU A 145 -10.06 -13.80 -6.45
CA GLU A 145 -9.16 -14.04 -7.59
C GLU A 145 -8.38 -12.78 -7.94
N THR A 146 -9.01 -11.59 -7.86
CA THR A 146 -8.35 -10.30 -8.07
C THR A 146 -7.19 -10.12 -7.10
N LYS A 147 -7.42 -10.40 -5.81
CA LYS A 147 -6.37 -10.34 -4.78
C LYS A 147 -5.21 -11.30 -5.11
N ALA A 148 -5.52 -12.57 -5.34
CA ALA A 148 -4.49 -13.58 -5.64
C ALA A 148 -3.67 -13.22 -6.89
N GLN A 149 -4.32 -12.70 -7.93
CA GLN A 149 -3.65 -12.26 -9.15
C GLN A 149 -2.71 -11.06 -8.92
N LEU A 150 -3.10 -10.09 -8.09
CA LEU A 150 -2.22 -8.94 -7.78
C LEU A 150 -1.00 -9.41 -6.98
N GLU A 151 -1.20 -10.25 -5.96
CA GLU A 151 -0.12 -10.85 -5.15
C GLU A 151 0.83 -11.69 -6.01
N ASP A 152 0.29 -12.55 -6.89
CA ASP A 152 1.07 -13.36 -7.82
C ASP A 152 1.93 -12.49 -8.74
N LYS A 153 1.37 -11.41 -9.29
CA LYS A 153 2.08 -10.50 -10.19
C LYS A 153 3.15 -9.71 -9.46
N ILE A 154 2.91 -9.28 -8.22
CA ILE A 154 3.94 -8.67 -7.36
C ILE A 154 5.08 -9.67 -7.13
N HIS A 155 4.78 -10.93 -6.82
CA HIS A 155 5.78 -11.96 -6.65
C HIS A 155 6.57 -12.26 -7.92
N LEU A 156 5.92 -12.28 -9.09
CA LEU A 156 6.59 -12.46 -10.38
C LEU A 156 7.52 -11.28 -10.70
N LEU A 157 7.10 -10.04 -10.43
CA LEU A 157 7.95 -8.86 -10.57
C LEU A 157 9.16 -8.90 -9.64
N GLN A 158 8.98 -9.34 -8.38
CA GLN A 158 10.11 -9.57 -7.47
C GLN A 158 11.02 -10.69 -7.97
N LYS A 159 10.48 -11.77 -8.54
CA LYS A 159 11.29 -12.86 -9.13
C LYS A 159 12.13 -12.38 -10.33
N LEU A 160 11.63 -11.43 -11.14
CA LEU A 160 12.41 -10.80 -12.21
C LEU A 160 13.69 -10.14 -11.68
N ALA A 161 13.65 -9.60 -10.47
CA ALA A 161 14.84 -9.03 -9.85
C ALA A 161 15.90 -10.07 -9.49
N PHE A 162 15.47 -11.25 -9.01
CA PHE A 162 16.39 -12.28 -8.52
C PHE A 162 16.95 -13.18 -9.62
N ARG A 163 16.25 -13.38 -10.74
CA ARG A 163 16.65 -14.33 -11.80
C ARG A 163 16.97 -13.62 -13.11
N LYS A 164 18.27 -13.57 -13.45
CA LYS A 164 18.75 -13.04 -14.75
C LYS A 164 18.55 -13.99 -15.93
N THR A 165 18.41 -15.30 -15.69
CA THR A 165 18.48 -16.33 -16.75
C THR A 165 17.13 -16.63 -17.43
N ASP A 166 15.99 -16.34 -16.77
CA ASP A 166 14.64 -16.72 -17.24
C ASP A 166 13.68 -15.52 -17.41
N GLN A 167 14.20 -14.31 -17.61
CA GLN A 167 13.39 -13.08 -17.61
C GLN A 167 12.27 -13.12 -18.66
N THR A 168 12.51 -13.66 -19.84
CA THR A 168 11.53 -13.75 -20.93
C THR A 168 10.32 -14.60 -20.55
N ALA A 169 10.56 -15.76 -19.92
CA ALA A 169 9.49 -16.66 -19.48
C ALA A 169 8.65 -16.03 -18.35
N ILE A 170 9.29 -15.27 -17.45
CA ILE A 170 8.58 -14.57 -16.37
C ILE A 170 7.77 -13.39 -16.93
N ILE A 171 8.30 -12.64 -17.90
CA ILE A 171 7.58 -11.56 -18.59
C ILE A 171 6.34 -12.10 -19.31
N ASP A 172 6.47 -13.24 -20.00
CA ASP A 172 5.34 -13.89 -20.67
C ASP A 172 4.29 -14.39 -19.67
N GLN A 173 4.69 -14.86 -18.48
CA GLN A 173 3.77 -15.23 -17.39
C GLN A 173 3.02 -14.04 -16.79
N ILE A 174 3.67 -12.87 -16.67
CA ILE A 174 3.02 -11.64 -16.19
C ILE A 174 2.01 -11.14 -17.24
N GLY A 175 2.36 -11.28 -18.52
CA GLY A 175 1.56 -10.87 -19.66
C GLY A 175 1.85 -9.42 -20.08
N LYS A 176 2.14 -9.23 -21.38
CA LYS A 176 2.50 -7.93 -21.95
C LYS A 176 1.38 -6.88 -21.86
N ASP A 177 0.12 -7.30 -21.96
CA ASP A 177 -1.05 -6.43 -21.79
C ASP A 177 -1.16 -5.88 -20.36
N PHE A 178 -0.88 -6.75 -19.37
CA PHE A 178 -0.88 -6.32 -17.97
C PHE A 178 0.27 -5.36 -17.67
N LEU A 179 1.49 -5.67 -18.15
CA LEU A 179 2.63 -4.75 -18.01
C LEU A 179 2.33 -3.39 -18.65
N ALA A 180 1.61 -3.39 -19.78
CA ALA A 180 1.19 -2.16 -20.44
C ALA A 180 0.24 -1.32 -19.60
N LYS A 181 -0.80 -1.94 -19.06
CA LYS A 181 -1.78 -1.29 -18.19
C LYS A 181 -1.18 -0.83 -16.86
N ALA A 182 -0.36 -1.67 -16.23
CA ALA A 182 0.21 -1.39 -14.92
C ALA A 182 1.27 -0.29 -14.94
N GLN A 183 1.93 -0.03 -16.07
CA GLN A 183 2.84 1.11 -16.20
C GLN A 183 2.09 2.44 -16.41
N ASP A 184 0.90 2.40 -17.00
CA ASP A 184 0.13 3.59 -17.30
C ASP A 184 -0.45 4.23 -16.03
N THR A 185 0.06 5.40 -15.64
CA THR A 185 -0.47 6.16 -14.49
C THR A 185 -1.92 6.62 -14.72
N THR A 186 -2.33 6.81 -15.99
CA THR A 186 -3.71 7.13 -16.35
C THR A 186 -4.63 5.99 -15.98
N PHE A 187 -4.18 4.75 -16.21
CA PHE A 187 -4.92 3.56 -15.84
C PHE A 187 -5.12 3.47 -14.33
N LEU A 188 -4.06 3.65 -13.53
CA LEU A 188 -4.17 3.70 -12.07
C LEU A 188 -5.19 4.76 -11.62
N THR A 189 -5.10 5.96 -12.18
CA THR A 189 -5.99 7.08 -11.85
C THR A 189 -7.44 6.77 -12.22
N ASN A 190 -7.68 6.12 -13.36
CA ASN A 190 -9.03 5.72 -13.78
C ASN A 190 -9.62 4.67 -12.86
N VAL A 191 -8.84 3.67 -12.44
CA VAL A 191 -9.30 2.66 -11.47
C VAL A 191 -9.67 3.32 -10.14
N ILE A 192 -8.82 4.23 -9.63
CA ILE A 192 -9.13 4.97 -8.41
C ILE A 192 -10.40 5.79 -8.58
N LYS A 193 -10.59 6.48 -9.72
CA LYS A 193 -11.82 7.24 -10.02
C LYS A 193 -13.06 6.35 -10.02
N GLU A 194 -13.01 5.22 -10.74
CA GLU A 194 -14.13 4.27 -10.78
C GLU A 194 -14.48 3.75 -9.38
N VAL A 195 -13.48 3.40 -8.56
CA VAL A 195 -13.68 3.01 -7.16
C VAL A 195 -14.33 4.14 -6.37
N THR A 196 -13.85 5.38 -6.52
CA THR A 196 -14.40 6.52 -5.79
C THR A 196 -15.84 6.84 -6.17
N GLU A 197 -16.17 6.72 -7.45
CA GLU A 197 -17.53 6.94 -7.96
C GLU A 197 -18.47 5.82 -7.49
N LEU A 198 -18.05 4.55 -7.64
CA LEU A 198 -18.85 3.38 -7.28
C LEU A 198 -19.22 3.35 -5.80
N PHE A 199 -18.29 3.72 -4.91
CA PHE A 199 -18.50 3.68 -3.46
C PHE A 199 -18.81 5.05 -2.84
N SER A 200 -18.99 6.09 -3.66
CA SER A 200 -19.22 7.47 -3.23
C SER A 200 -18.15 7.97 -2.23
N ILE A 201 -16.89 7.64 -2.51
CA ILE A 201 -15.74 8.07 -1.71
C ILE A 201 -15.37 9.49 -2.14
N LYS A 202 -15.40 10.43 -1.20
CA LYS A 202 -15.06 11.84 -1.46
C LYS A 202 -13.56 12.06 -1.62
N LYS A 203 -12.75 11.24 -0.94
CA LYS A 203 -11.29 11.37 -0.95
C LYS A 203 -10.61 10.06 -0.61
N VAL A 204 -9.51 9.75 -1.29
CA VAL A 204 -8.57 8.69 -0.92
C VAL A 204 -7.27 9.34 -0.48
N VAL A 205 -6.76 8.95 0.68
CA VAL A 205 -5.48 9.41 1.24
C VAL A 205 -4.56 8.22 1.31
N PHE A 206 -3.49 8.24 0.52
CA PHE A 206 -2.46 7.19 0.58
C PHE A 206 -1.38 7.56 1.59
N PHE A 207 -1.06 6.62 2.48
CA PHE A 207 0.01 6.73 3.46
C PHE A 207 1.18 5.84 3.04
N PHE A 208 2.26 6.45 2.57
CA PHE A 208 3.44 5.74 2.08
C PHE A 208 4.46 5.56 3.18
N ASP A 209 4.67 4.32 3.62
CA ASP A 209 5.70 4.00 4.61
C ASP A 209 6.98 3.50 3.95
N GLU A 210 8.11 3.80 4.57
CA GLU A 210 9.48 3.43 4.16
C GLU A 210 9.93 3.96 2.77
N ALA A 211 9.06 4.64 2.00
CA ALA A 211 9.36 5.16 0.65
C ALA A 211 10.61 6.06 0.63
N ALA A 212 10.65 7.08 1.47
CA ALA A 212 11.73 8.07 1.49
C ALA A 212 13.09 7.50 1.95
N HIS A 213 13.08 6.43 2.75
CA HIS A 213 14.31 5.83 3.28
C HIS A 213 14.80 4.63 2.44
N THR A 214 13.91 3.99 1.69
CA THR A 214 14.22 2.74 0.98
C THR A 214 14.48 2.96 -0.51
N PHE A 215 13.92 4.01 -1.12
CA PHE A 215 14.14 4.28 -2.53
C PHE A 215 15.49 4.94 -2.77
N ILE A 216 16.23 4.43 -3.75
CA ILE A 216 17.41 5.10 -4.30
C ILE A 216 17.01 6.38 -5.07
N PRO A 217 17.93 7.33 -5.31
CA PRO A 217 17.57 8.60 -5.96
C PRO A 217 16.78 8.46 -7.26
N ALA A 218 17.13 7.51 -8.14
CA ALA A 218 16.41 7.27 -9.39
C ALA A 218 14.96 6.78 -9.16
N GLN A 219 14.75 5.91 -8.16
CA GLN A 219 13.43 5.43 -7.79
C GLN A 219 12.58 6.53 -7.15
N GLN A 220 13.19 7.42 -6.35
CA GLN A 220 12.50 8.58 -5.80
C GLN A 220 11.98 9.49 -6.90
N THR A 221 12.78 9.77 -7.94
CA THR A 221 12.33 10.55 -9.10
C THR A 221 11.13 9.90 -9.78
N ILE A 222 11.20 8.61 -10.08
CA ILE A 222 10.09 7.87 -10.69
C ILE A 222 8.85 7.94 -9.79
N PHE A 223 9.02 7.72 -8.48
CA PHE A 223 7.93 7.73 -7.51
C PHE A 223 7.22 9.09 -7.48
N PHE A 224 7.96 10.20 -7.36
CA PHE A 224 7.36 11.53 -7.36
C PHE A 224 6.72 11.89 -8.70
N GLU A 225 7.28 11.43 -9.83
CA GLU A 225 6.68 11.65 -11.15
C GLU A 225 5.31 10.98 -11.30
N ILE A 226 5.07 9.83 -10.64
CA ILE A 226 3.75 9.17 -10.64
C ILE A 226 2.66 10.07 -10.05
N PHE A 227 2.98 10.92 -9.08
CA PHE A 227 1.99 11.74 -8.35
C PHE A 227 2.01 13.23 -8.72
N THR A 228 2.96 13.67 -9.55
CA THR A 228 3.11 15.08 -9.95
C THR A 228 2.54 15.37 -11.35
N LYS A 229 2.33 14.33 -12.17
CA LYS A 229 1.70 14.41 -13.51
C LYS A 229 0.20 14.14 -13.41
#